data_AF-A0A0A9Y6I1-F1
#
_entry.id   AF-A0A0A9Y6I1-F1
#
_cell.length_a   1.000
_cell.length_b   1.000
_cell.length_c   1.000
_cell.angle_alpha   90.00
_cell.angle_beta   90.00
_cell.angle_gamma   90.00
#
_symmetry.space_group_name_H-M   'P 1'
#
loop_
_entity.id
_entity.type
_entity.pdbx_description
1 polymer ?
#
loop_
_entity_poly.entity_id
_entity_poly.type
_entity_poly.pdbx_seq_one_letter_code
_entity_poly.pdbx_strand_id
1 'polypeptide(L)'
;MAPSPEDQLKVLQNRRERLWRQLQSAQDLIKDLPQKKEEFIIRCSRLEDLCEKIDILLINIDELTVANSSLKDDTLSFKLSFDIVYFNVLQAYEQYKPNVVEPVGPTEVPRITLPKLQIPIFNGELSSFPTFISLFDTLVHNVKYYSDIEKFSLLKTFLKDEALTLV
;
A
#
# COMPACT_ATOMS: atom_id res chain seq x y z
N MET A 1 2.35 2.94 -39.67
CA MET A 1 1.58 4.00 -39.01
C MET A 1 1.73 3.82 -37.52
N ALA A 2 2.16 4.85 -36.78
CA ALA A 2 2.17 4.80 -35.33
C ALA A 2 0.71 4.76 -34.82
N PRO A 3 0.42 4.02 -33.73
CA PRO A 3 -0.93 3.96 -33.17
C PRO A 3 -1.38 5.34 -32.66
N SER A 4 -2.65 5.68 -32.85
CA SER A 4 -3.24 6.95 -32.39
C SER A 4 -3.08 7.10 -30.87
N PRO A 5 -2.89 8.31 -30.33
CA PRO A 5 -2.85 8.56 -28.88
C PRO A 5 -4.09 7.99 -28.15
N GLU A 6 -5.26 8.03 -28.78
CA GLU A 6 -6.49 7.43 -28.25
C GLU A 6 -6.40 5.90 -28.12
N ASP A 7 -5.84 5.23 -29.13
CA ASP A 7 -5.63 3.78 -29.11
C ASP A 7 -4.60 3.40 -28.04
N GLN A 8 -3.54 4.19 -27.89
CA GLN A 8 -2.52 3.99 -26.86
C GLN A 8 -3.13 4.12 -25.45
N LEU A 9 -3.92 5.17 -25.20
CA LEU A 9 -4.61 5.37 -23.93
C LEU A 9 -5.53 4.19 -23.62
N LYS A 10 -6.33 3.75 -24.60
CA LYS A 10 -7.24 2.61 -24.43
C LYS A 10 -6.49 1.32 -24.11
N VAL A 11 -5.32 1.09 -24.71
CA VAL A 11 -4.47 -0.06 -24.39
C VAL A 11 -3.97 0.01 -22.94
N LEU A 12 -3.52 1.18 -22.49
CA LEU A 12 -3.06 1.38 -21.11
C LEU A 12 -4.19 1.19 -20.10
N GLN A 13 -5.37 1.77 -20.35
CA GLN A 13 -6.57 1.58 -19.53
C GLN A 13 -6.99 0.10 -19.44
N ASN A 14 -6.97 -0.63 -20.55
CA ASN A 14 -7.27 -2.05 -20.54
C ASN A 14 -6.24 -2.87 -19.74
N ARG A 15 -4.96 -2.49 -19.77
CA ARG A 15 -3.92 -3.13 -18.95
C ARG A 15 -4.14 -2.86 -17.47
N ARG A 16 -4.45 -1.60 -17.13
CA ARG A 16 -4.81 -1.19 -15.77
C ARG A 16 -5.99 -1.98 -15.21
N GLU A 17 -7.06 -2.13 -15.98
CA GLU A 17 -8.24 -2.94 -15.62
C GLU A 17 -7.89 -4.42 -15.36
N ARG A 18 -6.96 -4.99 -16.12
CA ARG A 18 -6.52 -6.37 -15.90
C ARG A 18 -5.78 -6.53 -14.58
N LEU A 19 -4.89 -5.60 -14.25
CA LEU A 19 -4.17 -5.61 -12.97
C LEU A 19 -5.12 -5.37 -11.80
N TRP A 20 -6.11 -4.48 -11.98
CA TRP A 20 -7.18 -4.27 -11.00
C TRP A 20 -7.94 -5.56 -10.69
N ARG A 21 -8.37 -6.30 -11.72
CA ARG A 21 -9.04 -7.60 -11.53
C ARG A 21 -8.15 -8.63 -10.85
N GLN A 22 -6.84 -8.60 -11.10
CA GLN A 22 -5.89 -9.47 -10.40
C GLN A 22 -5.87 -9.17 -8.89
N LEU A 23 -5.83 -7.89 -8.51
CA LEU A 23 -5.91 -7.49 -7.11
C LEU A 23 -7.27 -7.88 -6.48
N GLN A 24 -8.38 -7.62 -7.17
CA GLN A 24 -9.72 -8.00 -6.70
C GLN A 24 -9.85 -9.52 -6.51
N SER A 25 -9.24 -10.32 -7.39
CA SER A 25 -9.24 -11.77 -7.24
C SER A 25 -8.50 -12.23 -5.97
N ALA A 26 -7.46 -11.50 -5.55
CA ALA A 26 -6.78 -11.76 -4.29
C ALA A 26 -7.66 -11.34 -3.09
N GLN A 27 -8.37 -10.22 -3.22
CA GLN A 27 -9.32 -9.76 -2.21
C GLN A 27 -10.50 -10.73 -2.02
N ASP A 28 -11.04 -11.30 -3.10
CA ASP A 28 -12.15 -12.23 -3.01
C ASP A 28 -11.80 -13.50 -2.23
N LEU A 29 -10.54 -13.95 -2.31
CA LEU A 29 -10.06 -15.11 -1.54
C LEU A 29 -10.05 -14.86 -0.03
N ILE A 30 -10.04 -13.59 0.42
CA ILE A 30 -10.15 -13.26 1.84
C ILE A 30 -11.46 -13.81 2.43
N LYS A 31 -12.53 -13.85 1.63
CA LYS A 31 -13.84 -14.38 2.05
C LYS A 31 -13.82 -15.89 2.29
N ASP A 32 -12.92 -16.60 1.59
CA ASP A 32 -12.75 -18.06 1.68
C ASP A 32 -11.66 -18.46 2.69
N LEU A 33 -11.10 -17.50 3.44
CA LEU A 33 -10.14 -17.80 4.49
C LEU A 33 -10.85 -18.36 5.74
N PRO A 34 -10.24 -19.36 6.42
CA PRO A 34 -8.87 -19.87 6.25
C PRO A 34 -8.71 -21.04 5.25
N GLN A 35 -9.78 -21.51 4.60
CA GLN A 35 -9.76 -22.74 3.79
C GLN A 35 -8.83 -22.67 2.58
N LYS A 36 -8.68 -21.49 1.96
CA LYS A 36 -7.79 -21.26 0.80
C LYS A 36 -6.51 -20.49 1.15
N LYS A 37 -6.01 -20.64 2.38
CA LYS A 37 -4.83 -19.91 2.89
C LYS A 37 -3.60 -20.02 1.99
N GLU A 38 -3.24 -21.22 1.53
CA GLU A 38 -2.05 -21.44 0.70
C GLU A 38 -2.15 -20.71 -0.65
N GLU A 39 -3.32 -20.80 -1.30
CA GLU A 39 -3.60 -20.13 -2.56
C GLU A 39 -3.58 -18.59 -2.40
N PHE A 40 -4.09 -18.09 -1.29
CA PHE A 40 -4.05 -16.67 -0.92
C PHE A 40 -2.61 -16.17 -0.72
N ILE A 41 -1.77 -16.90 0.01
CA ILE A 41 -0.36 -16.53 0.27
C ILE A 41 0.44 -16.46 -1.04
N ILE A 42 0.28 -17.43 -1.93
CA ILE A 42 0.97 -17.46 -3.23
C ILE A 42 0.53 -16.29 -4.12
N ARG A 43 -0.73 -15.87 -4.04
CA ARG A 43 -1.18 -14.68 -4.77
C ARG A 43 -0.67 -13.40 -4.15
N CYS A 44 -0.54 -13.35 -2.83
CA CYS A 44 0.00 -12.17 -2.15
C CYS A 44 1.49 -11.95 -2.44
N SER A 45 2.28 -12.99 -2.69
CA SER A 45 3.68 -12.80 -3.10
C SER A 45 3.84 -12.12 -4.47
N ARG A 46 2.77 -12.01 -5.26
CA ARG A 46 2.75 -11.33 -6.56
C ARG A 46 2.18 -9.91 -6.46
N LEU A 47 1.81 -9.44 -5.27
CA LEU A 47 1.23 -8.11 -5.05
C LEU A 47 2.26 -6.99 -5.20
N GLU A 48 3.49 -7.18 -4.72
CA GLU A 48 4.57 -6.19 -4.86
C GLU A 48 4.83 -5.88 -6.34
N ASP A 49 5.02 -6.94 -7.16
CA ASP A 49 5.13 -6.83 -8.62
C ASP A 49 3.92 -6.13 -9.29
N LEU A 50 2.74 -6.23 -8.68
CA LEU A 50 1.50 -5.67 -9.23
C LEU A 50 1.43 -4.17 -8.97
N CYS A 51 1.84 -3.72 -7.78
CA CYS A 51 1.93 -2.30 -7.43
C CYS A 51 2.87 -1.56 -8.38
N GLU A 52 4.09 -2.06 -8.58
CA GLU A 52 5.06 -1.44 -9.49
C GLU A 52 4.51 -1.31 -10.91
N LYS A 53 3.83 -2.36 -11.41
CA LYS A 53 3.23 -2.34 -12.75
C LYS A 53 2.09 -1.34 -12.87
N ILE A 54 1.31 -1.13 -11.82
CA ILE A 54 0.25 -0.12 -11.82
C ILE A 54 0.85 1.28 -11.77
N ASP A 55 1.86 1.53 -10.94
CA ASP A 55 2.47 2.86 -10.85
C ASP A 55 3.09 3.27 -12.19
N ILE A 56 3.81 2.34 -12.85
CA ILE A 56 4.33 2.56 -14.20
C ILE A 56 3.19 2.84 -15.20
N LEU A 57 2.07 2.11 -15.13
CA LEU A 57 0.94 2.34 -16.04
C LEU A 57 0.28 3.70 -15.81
N LEU A 58 0.13 4.13 -14.56
CA LEU A 58 -0.46 5.42 -14.23
C LEU A 58 0.43 6.57 -14.71
N ILE A 59 1.74 6.48 -14.51
CA ILE A 59 2.71 7.45 -15.05
C ILE A 59 2.57 7.56 -16.58
N ASN A 60 2.52 6.42 -17.29
CA ASN A 60 2.36 6.43 -18.75
C ASN A 60 1.03 7.05 -19.20
N ILE A 61 -0.05 6.85 -18.44
CA ILE A 61 -1.36 7.46 -18.73
C ILE A 61 -1.31 8.97 -18.50
N ASP A 62 -0.71 9.41 -17.38
CA ASP A 62 -0.54 10.82 -17.05
C ASP A 62 0.33 11.53 -18.09
N GLU A 63 1.47 10.96 -18.48
CA GLU A 63 2.32 11.50 -19.53
C GLU A 63 1.57 11.64 -20.87
N LEU A 64 0.81 10.61 -21.25
CA LEU A 64 0.05 10.60 -22.50
C LEU A 64 -1.09 11.63 -22.49
N THR A 65 -1.77 11.81 -21.35
CA THR A 65 -2.86 12.78 -21.20
C THR A 65 -2.35 14.21 -21.10
N VAL A 66 -1.21 14.45 -20.44
CA VAL A 66 -0.53 15.75 -20.42
C VAL A 66 -0.04 16.13 -21.82
N ALA A 67 0.52 15.19 -22.57
CA ALA A 67 0.96 15.42 -23.95
C ALA A 67 -0.19 15.63 -24.94
N ASN A 68 -1.41 15.19 -24.60
CA ASN A 68 -2.58 15.28 -25.47
C ASN A 68 -3.78 15.83 -24.68
N SER A 69 -3.93 17.16 -24.66
CA SER A 69 -4.95 17.87 -23.86
C SER A 69 -6.41 17.49 -24.16
N SER A 70 -6.69 16.79 -25.26
CA SER A 70 -8.00 16.24 -25.58
C SER A 70 -8.32 14.95 -24.82
N LEU A 71 -7.29 14.22 -24.38
CA LEU A 71 -7.41 12.98 -23.63
C LEU A 71 -7.62 13.26 -22.15
N LYS A 72 -8.44 12.45 -21.51
CA LYS A 72 -8.71 12.52 -20.07
C LYS A 72 -8.71 11.12 -19.48
N ASP A 73 -8.12 11.01 -18.31
CA ASP A 73 -8.18 9.82 -17.48
C ASP A 73 -8.12 10.25 -16.01
N ASP A 74 -8.80 9.51 -15.13
CA ASP A 74 -8.82 9.78 -13.69
C ASP A 74 -7.90 8.79 -12.95
N THR A 75 -6.60 8.97 -13.17
CA THR A 75 -5.53 8.15 -12.59
C THR A 75 -5.51 8.25 -11.07
N LEU A 76 -5.81 9.43 -10.52
CA LEU A 76 -5.87 9.69 -9.08
C LEU A 76 -6.98 8.89 -8.39
N SER A 77 -8.23 8.97 -8.88
CA SER A 77 -9.34 8.21 -8.29
C SER A 77 -9.12 6.70 -8.42
N PHE A 78 -8.52 6.26 -9.53
CA PHE A 78 -8.14 4.86 -9.69
C PHE A 78 -7.10 4.43 -8.65
N LYS A 79 -6.02 5.20 -8.47
CA LYS A 79 -4.95 4.87 -7.51
C LYS A 79 -5.46 4.80 -6.08
N LEU A 80 -6.30 5.76 -5.66
CA LEU A 80 -6.92 5.73 -4.33
C LEU A 80 -7.77 4.47 -4.12
N SER A 81 -8.57 4.09 -5.12
CA SER A 81 -9.38 2.87 -5.07
C SER A 81 -8.50 1.61 -5.02
N PHE A 82 -7.39 1.63 -5.77
CA PHE A 82 -6.41 0.57 -5.79
C PHE A 82 -5.78 0.35 -4.41
N ASP A 83 -5.28 1.42 -3.81
CA ASP A 83 -4.58 1.38 -2.53
C ASP A 83 -5.48 0.87 -1.40
N ILE A 84 -6.76 1.27 -1.36
CA ILE A 84 -7.74 0.76 -0.39
C ILE A 84 -7.83 -0.77 -0.45
N VAL A 85 -7.98 -1.33 -1.64
CA VAL A 85 -8.09 -2.79 -1.80
C VAL A 85 -6.75 -3.47 -1.50
N TYR A 86 -5.65 -2.88 -1.95
CA TYR A 86 -4.31 -3.38 -1.69
C TYR A 86 -4.04 -3.53 -0.19
N PHE A 87 -4.32 -2.50 0.60
CA PHE A 87 -4.09 -2.54 2.05
C PHE A 87 -5.00 -3.54 2.77
N ASN A 88 -6.23 -3.73 2.29
CA ASN A 88 -7.11 -4.78 2.82
C ASN A 88 -6.52 -6.18 2.58
N VAL A 89 -5.96 -6.43 1.39
CA VAL A 89 -5.30 -7.68 1.06
C VAL A 89 -4.03 -7.87 1.87
N LEU A 90 -3.21 -6.83 2.00
CA LEU A 90 -1.98 -6.86 2.79
C LEU A 90 -2.26 -7.15 4.27
N GLN A 91 -3.31 -6.55 4.83
CA GLN A 91 -3.73 -6.79 6.21
C GLN A 91 -4.11 -8.26 6.42
N ALA A 92 -4.87 -8.85 5.50
CA ALA A 92 -5.18 -10.27 5.55
C ALA A 92 -3.90 -11.12 5.38
N TYR A 93 -3.00 -10.76 4.47
CA TYR A 93 -1.73 -11.47 4.29
C TYR A 93 -0.89 -11.54 5.56
N GLU A 94 -0.71 -10.42 6.26
CA GLU A 94 0.04 -10.37 7.52
C GLU A 94 -0.58 -11.27 8.61
N GLN A 95 -1.90 -11.44 8.63
CA GLN A 95 -2.56 -12.35 9.57
C GLN A 95 -2.27 -13.83 9.29
N TYR A 96 -1.99 -14.17 8.03
CA TYR A 96 -1.88 -15.56 7.58
C TYR A 96 -0.47 -15.96 7.13
N LYS A 97 0.50 -15.04 7.03
CA LYS A 97 1.86 -15.39 6.63
C LYS A 97 2.43 -16.47 7.57
N PRO A 98 3.16 -17.46 7.02
CA PRO A 98 3.78 -18.47 7.86
C PRO A 98 4.78 -17.78 8.79
N ASN A 99 4.53 -17.85 10.10
CA ASN A 99 5.53 -17.50 11.09
C ASN A 99 6.72 -18.45 10.87
N VAL A 100 7.84 -17.93 10.39
CA VAL A 100 9.10 -18.65 10.43
C VAL A 100 9.40 -18.86 11.92
N VAL A 101 9.18 -20.09 12.39
CA VAL A 101 9.52 -20.49 13.75
C VAL A 101 11.04 -20.56 13.80
N GLU A 102 11.69 -19.49 14.27
CA GLU A 102 13.07 -19.58 14.74
C GLU A 102 13.14 -20.65 15.85
N PRO A 103 14.16 -21.54 15.84
CA PRO A 103 14.24 -22.64 16.80
C PRO A 103 14.35 -22.10 18.23
N VAL A 104 13.35 -22.41 19.04
CA VAL A 104 13.23 -22.00 20.44
C VAL A 104 14.12 -22.91 21.30
N GLY A 105 15.25 -22.38 21.78
CA GLY A 105 15.95 -22.94 22.94
C GLY A 105 15.19 -22.60 24.23
N PRO A 106 15.17 -23.50 25.24
CA PRO A 106 14.47 -23.27 26.49
C PRO A 106 15.27 -22.29 27.33
N THR A 107 14.89 -21.02 27.27
CA THR A 107 15.14 -20.10 28.37
C THR A 107 13.91 -19.24 28.49
N GLU A 108 13.17 -19.47 29.56
CA GLU A 108 12.08 -18.61 30.01
C GLU A 108 12.64 -17.22 30.27
N VAL A 109 12.68 -16.40 29.22
CA VAL A 109 12.56 -14.97 29.36
C VAL A 109 11.13 -14.65 28.94
N PRO A 110 10.33 -13.99 29.80
CA PRO A 110 8.97 -13.63 29.43
C PRO A 110 9.07 -12.77 28.18
N ARG A 111 8.63 -13.31 27.04
CA ARG A 111 8.39 -12.54 25.83
C ARG A 111 7.28 -11.58 26.20
N ILE A 112 7.67 -10.38 26.63
CA ILE A 112 6.82 -9.21 26.61
C ILE A 112 6.36 -9.14 25.15
N THR A 113 5.16 -9.63 24.88
CA THR A 113 4.46 -9.33 23.64
C THR A 113 4.45 -7.83 23.56
N LEU A 114 5.31 -7.26 22.71
CA LEU A 114 5.25 -5.85 22.40
C LEU A 114 3.83 -5.62 21.89
N PRO A 115 2.98 -4.88 22.64
CA PRO A 115 1.63 -4.60 22.19
C PRO A 115 1.77 -3.95 20.82
N LYS A 116 0.99 -4.40 19.82
CA LYS A 116 0.93 -3.84 18.46
C LYS A 116 1.16 -2.33 18.57
N LEU A 117 2.37 -1.87 18.26
CA LEU A 117 2.79 -0.51 18.59
C LEU A 117 2.13 0.39 17.55
N GLN A 118 0.87 0.71 17.81
CA GLN A 118 0.10 1.63 17.00
C GLN A 118 0.76 2.99 17.16
N ILE A 119 1.21 3.57 16.05
CA ILE A 119 1.60 4.99 16.05
C ILE A 119 0.36 5.76 16.47
N PRO A 120 0.37 6.45 17.63
CA PRO A 120 -0.78 7.22 18.07
C PRO A 120 -1.03 8.35 17.07
N ILE A 121 -2.31 8.58 16.75
CA ILE A 121 -2.71 9.68 15.85
C ILE A 121 -2.32 10.99 16.52
N PHE A 122 -1.52 11.80 15.83
CA PHE A 122 -1.06 13.09 16.31
C PHE A 122 -2.07 14.18 15.95
N ASN A 123 -2.57 14.86 16.97
CA ASN A 123 -3.64 15.86 16.89
C ASN A 123 -3.12 17.31 16.86
N GLY A 124 -1.80 17.53 16.92
CA GLY A 124 -1.20 18.87 16.92
C GLY A 124 -0.66 19.34 18.27
N GLU A 125 -0.75 18.55 19.33
CA GLU A 125 -0.25 18.94 20.65
C GLU A 125 1.29 18.91 20.74
N LEU A 126 1.93 20.06 20.88
CA LEU A 126 3.40 20.19 20.93
C LEU A 126 4.06 19.30 22.01
N SER A 127 3.36 19.03 23.12
CA SER A 127 3.83 18.16 24.21
C SER A 127 3.98 16.69 23.79
N SER A 128 3.18 16.22 22.82
CA SER A 128 3.17 14.82 22.36
C SER A 128 4.01 14.60 21.09
N PHE A 129 4.45 15.68 20.44
CA PHE A 129 5.23 15.65 19.20
C PHE A 129 6.57 14.88 19.32
N PRO A 130 7.40 15.05 20.38
CA PRO A 130 8.68 14.33 20.49
C PRO A 130 8.50 12.81 20.56
N THR A 131 7.44 12.36 21.21
CA THR A 131 7.09 10.94 21.34
C THR A 131 6.57 10.39 20.01
N PHE A 132 5.71 11.15 19.34
CA PHE A 132 5.18 10.80 18.02
C PHE A 132 6.28 10.66 16.98
N ILE A 133 7.16 11.67 16.84
CA ILE A 133 8.20 11.66 15.81
C ILE A 133 9.24 10.56 16.06
N SER A 134 9.58 10.28 17.33
CA SER A 134 10.50 9.19 17.67
C SER A 134 9.95 7.82 17.25
N LEU A 135 8.64 7.61 17.43
CA LEU A 135 7.95 6.38 17.00
C LEU A 135 7.84 6.31 15.48
N PHE A 136 7.47 7.42 14.83
CA PHE A 136 7.40 7.49 13.37
C PHE A 136 8.75 7.27 12.71
N ASP A 137 9.83 7.82 13.27
CA ASP A 137 11.17 7.66 12.74
C ASP A 137 11.65 6.22 12.83
N THR A 138 11.40 5.58 13.98
CA THR A 138 11.82 4.19 14.22
C THR A 138 11.03 3.21 13.36
N LEU A 139 9.75 3.48 13.09
CA LEU A 139 8.84 2.54 12.43
C LEU A 139 8.66 2.80 10.93
N VAL A 140 8.87 4.04 10.46
CA VAL A 140 8.56 4.45 9.08
C VAL A 140 9.75 5.16 8.43
N HIS A 141 10.29 6.23 9.05
CA HIS A 141 11.31 7.06 8.40
C HIS A 141 12.65 6.33 8.16
N ASN A 142 13.12 5.56 9.14
CA ASN A 142 14.39 4.82 9.07
C ASN A 142 14.27 3.48 8.33
N VAL A 143 13.06 3.06 7.97
CA VAL A 143 12.82 1.83 7.24
C VAL A 143 13.09 2.08 5.75
N LYS A 144 14.14 1.45 5.21
CA LYS A 144 14.60 1.60 3.81
C LYS A 144 13.63 1.05 2.76
N TYR A 145 12.59 0.35 3.19
CA TYR A 145 11.57 -0.24 2.32
C TYR A 145 10.61 0.82 1.74
N TYR A 146 10.41 1.93 2.44
CA TYR A 146 9.51 3.00 1.98
C TYR A 146 10.30 4.08 1.24
N SER A 147 9.79 4.51 0.09
CA SER A 147 10.20 5.73 -0.60
C SER A 147 9.77 6.98 0.16
N ASP A 148 10.41 8.12 -0.10
CA ASP A 148 10.11 9.38 0.61
C ASP A 148 8.66 9.85 0.41
N ILE A 149 8.06 9.50 -0.73
CA ILE A 149 6.64 9.78 -1.05
C ILE A 149 5.72 8.88 -0.21
N GLU A 150 6.07 7.60 -0.05
CA GLU A 150 5.31 6.67 0.80
C GLU A 150 5.41 7.04 2.28
N LYS A 151 6.59 7.47 2.74
CA LYS A 151 6.78 8.01 4.09
C LYS A 151 5.90 9.23 4.32
N PHE A 152 5.83 10.14 3.35
CA PHE A 152 4.98 11.33 3.44
C PHE A 152 3.48 10.97 3.45
N SER A 153 3.05 10.02 2.61
CA SER A 153 1.67 9.54 2.62
C SER A 153 1.28 8.89 3.96
N LEU A 154 2.16 8.03 4.49
CA LEU A 154 1.98 7.42 5.82
C LEU A 154 1.91 8.47 6.92
N LEU A 155 2.81 9.47 6.90
CA LEU A 155 2.78 10.57 7.84
C LEU A 155 1.39 11.22 7.87
N LYS A 156 0.81 11.54 6.71
CA LYS A 156 -0.53 12.15 6.61
C LYS A 156 -1.63 11.28 7.19
N THR A 157 -1.53 9.95 7.13
CA THR A 157 -2.53 9.05 7.75
C THR A 157 -2.49 9.03 9.28
N PHE A 158 -1.38 9.44 9.89
CA PHE A 158 -1.22 9.52 11.34
C PHE A 158 -1.41 10.93 11.91
N LEU A 159 -1.71 11.92 11.06
CA LEU A 159 -2.00 13.30 11.47
C LEU A 159 -3.52 13.53 11.48
N LYS A 160 -3.99 14.31 12.45
CA LYS A 160 -5.40 14.68 12.59
C LYS A 160 -5.54 16.11 13.11
N ASP A 161 -6.70 16.72 12.85
CA ASP A 161 -7.08 18.05 13.34
C ASP A 161 -6.04 19.13 12.95
N GLU A 162 -5.53 19.93 13.90
CA GLU A 162 -4.63 21.06 13.62
C GLU A 162 -3.36 20.64 12.87
N ALA A 163 -2.84 19.43 13.15
CA ALA A 163 -1.62 18.93 12.53
C ALA A 163 -1.80 18.57 11.04
N LEU A 164 -3.00 18.18 10.61
CA LEU A 164 -3.28 17.89 9.20
C LEU A 164 -3.47 19.17 8.38
N THR A 165 -3.85 20.28 9.03
CA THR A 165 -4.01 21.59 8.38
C THR A 165 -2.69 22.32 8.09
N LEU A 166 -1.57 21.86 8.68
CA LEU A 166 -0.26 22.53 8.62
C LEU A 166 0.74 21.89 7.63
N VAL A 167 0.38 20.77 6.98
CA VAL A 167 1.23 20.02 6.03
C VAL A 167 0.77 20.15 4.58
#